data_AF-A0A177DIL5-F1
#
_entry.id   AF-A0A177DIL5-F1
#
_cell.length_a   1.000
_cell.length_b   1.000
_cell.length_c   1.000
_cell.angle_alpha   90.00
_cell.angle_beta   90.00
_cell.angle_gamma   90.00
#
_symmetry.space_group_name_H-M   'P 1'
#
loop_
_entity.id
_entity.type
_entity.pdbx_description
1 polymer ?
#
loop_
_entity_poly.entity_id
_entity_poly.type
_entity_poly.pdbx_seq_one_letter_code
_entity_poly.pdbx_strand_id
1 'polypeptide(L)'
;MTFQQFIDQQATLSDTSLVLTTACKAIFAAEPRELSLLYVVAYIAAAGNETTVGTLDRLIAIKDGAQEKRVVGGTGLIPETLAKKVGSEHIALNAAVSAITKTAHGYKVVSRAGMVHAKEVVLAMAPPLLRQITFSPSLPTSRNQLNQEMKMPSIGKGIPIYTTPFWRHDNLSAQVFSDYGSTKVTFDSTPEDTSFGAILGFILGDEMRALDKLTPAQCEEKLLADYKRYFGDSATNVTEFVLQRWDLEEWSRGGPVAVAPPNVLTQHGSALRAKVDGLHFAGTETSPYWTGYMDGAIRSGERVAKEILEH
;
A
#
# COMPACT_ATOMS: atom_id res chain seq x y z
N MET A 1 21.23 9.34 -2.56
CA MET A 1 20.49 10.21 -3.50
C MET A 1 19.03 9.81 -3.53
N THR A 2 18.15 10.73 -3.93
CA THR A 2 16.74 10.44 -4.21
C THR A 2 16.58 9.72 -5.55
N PHE A 3 15.40 9.15 -5.80
CA PHE A 3 15.09 8.59 -7.11
C PHE A 3 14.99 9.69 -8.18
N GLN A 4 14.50 10.89 -7.82
CA GLN A 4 14.51 12.04 -8.72
C GLN A 4 15.93 12.39 -9.20
N GLN A 5 16.90 12.46 -8.28
CA GLN A 5 18.30 12.76 -8.64
C GLN A 5 18.88 11.74 -9.61
N PHE A 6 18.49 10.46 -9.49
CA PHE A 6 18.88 9.43 -10.44
C PHE A 6 18.22 9.65 -11.81
N ILE A 7 16.91 9.93 -11.85
CA ILE A 7 16.19 10.22 -13.09
C ILE A 7 16.84 11.41 -13.80
N ASP A 8 17.07 12.52 -13.11
CA ASP A 8 17.65 13.73 -13.69
C ASP A 8 19.05 13.49 -14.27
N GLN A 9 19.82 12.57 -13.68
CA GLN A 9 21.18 12.24 -14.12
C GLN A 9 21.23 11.21 -15.25
N GLN A 10 20.28 10.28 -15.30
CA GLN A 10 20.37 9.10 -16.17
C GLN A 10 19.32 9.07 -17.28
N ALA A 11 18.16 9.72 -17.10
CA ALA A 11 17.10 9.77 -18.08
C ALA A 11 17.28 10.99 -19.01
N THR A 12 18.14 10.85 -20.01
CA THR A 12 18.46 11.91 -20.97
C THR A 12 17.33 12.21 -21.97
N LEU A 13 16.35 11.32 -22.08
CA LEU A 13 15.14 11.49 -22.91
C LEU A 13 13.93 11.81 -22.03
N SER A 14 13.09 12.75 -22.50
CA SER A 14 11.84 13.13 -21.82
C SER A 14 10.95 11.92 -21.55
N ASP A 15 10.86 11.01 -22.50
CA ASP A 15 9.97 9.85 -22.43
C ASP A 15 10.45 8.85 -21.37
N THR A 16 11.78 8.67 -21.23
CA THR A 16 12.37 7.86 -20.16
C THR A 16 12.06 8.46 -18.79
N SER A 17 12.21 9.78 -18.65
CA SER A 17 11.89 10.48 -17.40
C SER A 17 10.41 10.33 -17.04
N LEU A 18 9.53 10.46 -18.04
CA LEU A 18 8.10 10.26 -17.89
C LEU A 18 7.79 8.83 -17.41
N VAL A 19 8.30 7.81 -18.10
CA VAL A 19 8.03 6.40 -17.76
C VAL A 19 8.50 6.09 -16.34
N LEU A 20 9.72 6.49 -15.97
CA LEU A 20 10.26 6.24 -14.63
C LEU A 20 9.48 7.00 -13.54
N THR A 21 9.08 8.23 -13.80
CA THR A 21 8.29 9.05 -12.86
C THR A 21 6.91 8.45 -12.65
N THR A 22 6.21 8.10 -13.72
CA THR A 22 4.86 7.55 -13.62
C THR A 22 4.89 6.13 -13.05
N ALA A 23 5.88 5.29 -13.37
CA ALA A 23 6.06 3.99 -12.73
C ALA A 23 6.33 4.12 -11.22
N CYS A 24 7.18 5.07 -10.82
CA CYS A 24 7.40 5.39 -9.40
C CYS A 24 6.09 5.75 -8.70
N LYS A 25 5.32 6.68 -9.25
CA LYS A 25 4.02 7.05 -8.69
C LYS A 25 3.08 5.84 -8.62
N ALA A 26 3.00 5.04 -9.68
CA ALA A 26 2.09 3.89 -9.74
C ALA A 26 2.39 2.84 -8.67
N ILE A 27 3.68 2.59 -8.39
CA ILE A 27 4.12 1.58 -7.42
C ILE A 27 4.02 2.11 -5.99
N PHE A 28 4.47 3.34 -5.76
CA PHE A 28 4.71 3.87 -4.41
C PHE A 28 3.71 4.93 -3.97
N ALA A 29 2.89 5.47 -4.87
CA ALA A 29 2.05 6.65 -4.62
C ALA A 29 2.81 7.83 -3.98
N ALA A 30 4.10 7.94 -4.32
CA ALA A 30 5.01 8.97 -3.87
C ALA A 30 5.73 9.57 -5.07
N GLU A 31 6.15 10.82 -4.95
CA GLU A 31 6.97 11.46 -5.97
C GLU A 31 8.41 10.92 -5.91
N PRO A 32 9.15 10.85 -7.04
CA PRO A 32 10.54 10.38 -7.04
C PRO A 32 11.46 11.16 -6.08
N ARG A 33 11.14 12.43 -5.79
CA ARG A 33 11.89 13.28 -4.85
C ARG A 33 11.76 12.83 -3.39
N GLU A 34 10.73 12.05 -3.06
CA GLU A 34 10.46 11.57 -1.69
C GLU A 34 11.16 10.25 -1.40
N LEU A 35 11.60 9.54 -2.44
CA LEU A 35 12.12 8.18 -2.32
C LEU A 35 13.64 8.15 -2.36
N SER A 36 14.22 7.30 -1.52
CA SER A 36 15.61 6.86 -1.68
C SER A 36 15.75 6.00 -2.94
N LEU A 37 16.78 6.26 -3.77
CA LEU A 37 17.11 5.34 -4.88
C LEU A 37 17.37 3.92 -4.36
N LEU A 38 18.07 3.78 -3.22
CA LEU A 38 18.34 2.48 -2.61
C LEU A 38 17.04 1.76 -2.23
N TYR A 39 16.04 2.50 -1.73
CA TYR A 39 14.74 1.91 -1.42
C TYR A 39 14.04 1.40 -2.67
N VAL A 40 14.02 2.20 -3.74
CA VAL A 40 13.40 1.82 -5.02
C VAL A 40 14.05 0.55 -5.58
N VAL A 41 15.38 0.48 -5.61
CA VAL A 41 16.10 -0.69 -6.12
C VAL A 41 15.87 -1.93 -5.23
N ALA A 42 15.89 -1.77 -3.91
CA ALA A 42 15.59 -2.86 -2.99
C ALA A 42 14.15 -3.39 -3.15
N TYR A 43 13.18 -2.50 -3.38
CA TYR A 43 11.79 -2.86 -3.61
C TYR A 43 11.59 -3.59 -4.95
N ILE A 44 12.28 -3.15 -6.01
CA ILE A 44 12.33 -3.86 -7.30
C ILE A 44 12.92 -5.26 -7.12
N ALA A 45 14.03 -5.40 -6.42
CA ALA A 45 14.66 -6.69 -6.14
C ALA A 45 13.73 -7.61 -5.31
N ALA A 46 12.92 -7.03 -4.42
CA ALA A 46 11.94 -7.75 -3.62
C ALA A 46 10.71 -8.21 -4.42
N ALA A 47 10.46 -7.72 -5.63
CA ALA A 47 9.33 -8.12 -6.49
C ALA A 47 9.48 -9.53 -7.11
N GLY A 48 10.18 -10.42 -6.42
CA GLY A 48 10.49 -11.77 -6.82
C GLY A 48 9.99 -12.78 -5.79
N ASN A 49 10.58 -13.97 -5.82
CA ASN A 49 10.41 -15.02 -4.83
C ASN A 49 11.69 -15.88 -4.80
N GLU A 50 11.64 -17.00 -4.10
CA GLU A 50 12.75 -17.94 -3.93
C GLU A 50 13.34 -18.44 -5.26
N THR A 51 12.55 -18.45 -6.34
CA THR A 51 12.91 -19.00 -7.65
C THR A 51 12.92 -17.96 -8.77
N THR A 52 12.40 -16.76 -8.51
CA THR A 52 12.18 -15.72 -9.53
C THR A 52 12.80 -14.42 -9.07
N VAL A 53 13.68 -13.85 -9.90
CA VAL A 53 14.31 -12.55 -9.64
C VAL A 53 13.26 -11.44 -9.71
N GLY A 54 13.31 -10.50 -8.77
CA GLY A 54 12.48 -9.30 -8.80
C GLY A 54 12.91 -8.32 -9.89
N THR A 55 11.96 -7.78 -10.64
CA THR A 55 12.21 -6.81 -11.72
C THR A 55 11.15 -5.71 -11.68
N LEU A 56 11.44 -4.59 -12.35
CA LEU A 56 10.47 -3.50 -12.51
C LEU A 56 9.24 -4.00 -13.30
N ASP A 57 9.46 -4.79 -14.36
CA ASP A 57 8.39 -5.35 -15.18
C ASP A 57 7.38 -6.13 -14.34
N ARG A 58 7.85 -6.93 -13.37
CA ARG A 58 6.97 -7.69 -12.47
C ARG A 58 6.08 -6.79 -11.61
N LEU A 59 6.53 -5.57 -11.30
CA LEU A 59 5.74 -4.59 -10.52
C LEU A 59 4.70 -3.87 -11.37
N ILE A 60 4.92 -3.70 -12.67
CA ILE A 60 4.09 -2.85 -13.54
C ILE A 60 3.27 -3.63 -14.58
N ALA A 61 3.61 -4.89 -14.84
CA ALA A 61 2.96 -5.70 -15.86
C ALA A 61 1.68 -6.38 -15.34
N ILE A 62 0.69 -6.48 -16.22
CA ILE A 62 -0.51 -7.28 -16.00
C ILE A 62 -0.17 -8.76 -16.19
N LYS A 63 0.17 -9.17 -17.42
CA LYS A 63 0.49 -10.56 -17.73
C LYS A 63 1.80 -10.96 -17.04
N ASP A 64 1.80 -12.11 -16.36
CA ASP A 64 2.94 -12.64 -15.59
C ASP A 64 3.48 -11.66 -14.51
N GLY A 65 2.69 -10.66 -14.13
CA GLY A 65 3.08 -9.59 -13.21
C GLY A 65 2.08 -9.38 -12.06
N ALA A 66 2.30 -8.31 -11.28
CA ALA A 66 1.60 -8.08 -10.02
C ALA A 66 0.10 -7.76 -10.19
N GLN A 67 -0.34 -7.35 -11.38
CA GLN A 67 -1.73 -6.97 -11.66
C GLN A 67 -2.54 -8.06 -12.36
N GLU A 68 -2.00 -9.27 -12.54
CA GLU A 68 -2.59 -10.31 -13.41
C GLU A 68 -3.97 -10.78 -12.96
N LYS A 69 -4.13 -11.01 -11.65
CA LYS A 69 -5.29 -11.73 -11.09
C LYS A 69 -5.96 -10.95 -9.96
N ARG A 70 -7.25 -11.18 -9.83
CA ARG A 70 -8.10 -10.64 -8.77
C ARG A 70 -8.84 -11.78 -8.08
N VAL A 71 -9.20 -11.57 -6.82
CA VAL A 71 -10.05 -12.51 -6.07
C VAL A 71 -11.51 -12.22 -6.40
N VAL A 72 -12.22 -13.23 -6.90
CA VAL A 72 -13.67 -13.14 -7.11
C VAL A 72 -14.36 -12.88 -5.77
N GLY A 73 -15.22 -11.87 -5.71
CA GLY A 73 -15.85 -11.39 -4.46
C GLY A 73 -15.00 -10.42 -3.64
N GLY A 74 -13.76 -10.13 -4.04
CA GLY A 74 -12.90 -9.12 -3.44
C GLY A 74 -11.91 -9.65 -2.40
N THR A 75 -10.82 -8.91 -2.21
CA THR A 75 -9.70 -9.31 -1.34
C THR A 75 -10.00 -9.23 0.15
N GLY A 76 -11.09 -8.54 0.54
CA GLY A 76 -11.59 -8.53 1.92
C GLY A 76 -12.01 -9.91 2.44
N LEU A 77 -12.35 -10.83 1.52
CA LEU A 77 -12.68 -12.22 1.87
C LEU A 77 -11.53 -12.97 2.52
N ILE A 78 -10.26 -12.60 2.24
CA ILE A 78 -9.09 -13.26 2.80
C ILE A 78 -9.05 -13.10 4.34
N PRO A 79 -8.98 -11.88 4.90
CA PRO A 79 -9.00 -11.71 6.36
C PRO A 79 -10.33 -12.13 6.99
N GLU A 80 -11.48 -11.94 6.32
CA GLU A 80 -12.78 -12.38 6.85
C GLU A 80 -12.87 -13.90 7.01
N THR A 81 -12.39 -14.66 6.03
CA THR A 81 -12.39 -16.12 6.08
C THR A 81 -11.41 -16.63 7.13
N LEU A 82 -10.25 -15.97 7.28
CA LEU A 82 -9.30 -16.29 8.33
C LEU A 82 -9.89 -16.02 9.72
N ALA A 83 -10.57 -14.88 9.89
CA ALA A 83 -11.23 -14.53 11.15
C ALA A 83 -12.26 -15.58 11.58
N LYS A 84 -13.04 -16.13 10.64
CA LYS A 84 -13.98 -17.24 10.90
C LYS A 84 -13.29 -18.51 11.40
N LYS A 85 -12.08 -18.81 10.91
CA LYS A 85 -11.29 -19.96 11.36
C LYS A 85 -10.68 -19.74 12.74
N VAL A 86 -10.25 -18.51 13.03
CA VAL A 86 -9.67 -18.12 14.32
C VAL A 86 -10.73 -18.09 15.42
N GLY A 87 -11.98 -17.71 15.10
CA GLY A 87 -13.06 -17.55 16.07
C GLY A 87 -13.16 -16.10 16.55
N SER A 88 -14.38 -15.55 16.54
CA SER A 88 -14.64 -14.15 16.90
C SER A 88 -14.30 -13.81 18.36
N GLU A 89 -14.36 -14.80 19.23
CA GLU A 89 -14.00 -14.71 20.65
C GLU A 89 -12.50 -14.40 20.86
N HIS A 90 -11.66 -14.67 19.86
CA HIS A 90 -10.23 -14.35 19.87
C HIS A 90 -9.91 -13.04 19.13
N ILE A 91 -10.92 -12.31 18.65
CA ILE A 91 -10.75 -11.09 17.85
C ILE A 91 -11.49 -9.93 18.51
N ALA A 92 -10.71 -9.00 19.08
CA ALA A 92 -11.24 -7.75 19.59
C ALA A 92 -11.25 -6.69 18.48
N LEU A 93 -12.43 -6.42 17.91
CA LEU A 93 -12.64 -5.24 17.06
C LEU A 93 -12.81 -3.99 17.92
N ASN A 94 -12.67 -2.83 17.28
CA ASN A 94 -12.70 -1.55 17.98
C ASN A 94 -11.75 -1.50 19.19
N ALA A 95 -10.56 -2.09 19.08
CA ALA A 95 -9.60 -2.20 20.17
C ALA A 95 -8.26 -1.54 19.81
N ALA A 96 -8.29 -0.26 19.43
CA ALA A 96 -7.09 0.50 19.13
C ALA A 96 -6.13 0.49 20.34
N VAL A 97 -4.95 -0.10 20.15
CA VAL A 97 -3.90 -0.20 21.18
C VAL A 97 -3.25 1.17 21.35
N SER A 98 -3.15 1.63 22.59
CA SER A 98 -2.54 2.91 22.94
C SER A 98 -1.22 2.75 23.70
N ALA A 99 -1.03 1.64 24.42
CA ALA A 99 0.20 1.39 25.17
C ALA A 99 0.55 -0.10 25.27
N ILE A 100 1.85 -0.39 25.26
CA ILE A 100 2.44 -1.70 25.49
C ILE A 100 3.52 -1.53 26.56
N THR A 101 3.37 -2.20 27.69
CA THR A 101 4.30 -2.13 28.83
C THR A 101 4.88 -3.51 29.12
N LYS A 102 6.22 -3.63 29.11
CA LYS A 102 6.91 -4.83 29.57
C LYS A 102 6.72 -4.99 31.08
N THR A 103 6.49 -6.22 31.50
CA THR A 103 6.28 -6.65 32.88
C THR A 103 7.27 -7.79 33.20
N ALA A 104 7.26 -8.28 34.44
CA ALA A 104 8.07 -9.42 34.84
C ALA A 104 7.70 -10.75 34.10
N HIS A 105 6.49 -10.83 33.53
CA HIS A 105 5.95 -12.08 32.95
C HIS A 105 5.56 -11.95 31.47
N GLY A 106 6.04 -10.90 30.78
CA GLY A 106 5.68 -10.60 29.39
C GLY A 106 5.21 -9.16 29.26
N TYR A 107 4.06 -8.95 28.63
CA TYR A 107 3.54 -7.65 28.23
C TYR A 107 2.13 -7.40 28.75
N LYS A 108 1.88 -6.13 29.09
CA LYS A 108 0.55 -5.57 29.32
C LYS A 108 0.20 -4.68 28.13
N VAL A 109 -0.85 -5.02 27.40
CA VAL A 109 -1.32 -4.30 26.22
C VAL A 109 -2.63 -3.60 26.57
N VAL A 110 -2.66 -2.28 26.39
CA VAL A 110 -3.81 -1.42 26.71
C VAL A 110 -4.45 -0.92 25.43
N SER A 111 -5.76 -1.04 25.35
CA SER A 111 -6.58 -0.56 24.25
C SER A 111 -7.85 0.09 24.77
N ARG A 112 -8.62 0.74 23.88
CA ARG A 112 -9.96 1.26 24.24
C ARG A 112 -10.97 0.17 24.65
N ALA A 113 -10.74 -1.08 24.25
CA ALA A 113 -11.59 -2.22 24.61
C ALA A 113 -11.21 -2.87 25.96
N GLY A 114 -10.12 -2.40 26.58
CA GLY A 114 -9.61 -2.95 27.83
C GLY A 114 -8.15 -3.35 27.72
N MET A 115 -7.73 -4.23 28.62
CA MET A 115 -6.35 -4.60 28.84
C MET A 115 -6.17 -6.11 28.75
N VAL A 116 -5.10 -6.54 28.09
CA VAL A 116 -4.71 -7.96 28.00
C VAL A 116 -3.26 -8.14 28.41
N HIS A 117 -2.94 -9.36 28.87
CA HIS A 117 -1.58 -9.78 29.15
C HIS A 117 -1.16 -10.85 28.14
N ALA A 118 0.06 -10.74 27.63
CA ALA A 118 0.62 -11.66 26.65
C ALA A 118 2.09 -11.94 26.96
N LYS A 119 2.59 -13.13 26.64
CA LYS A 119 4.03 -13.43 26.74
C LYS A 119 4.82 -12.75 25.62
N GLU A 120 4.24 -12.78 24.43
CA GLU A 120 4.79 -12.28 23.16
C GLU A 120 3.76 -11.34 22.52
N VAL A 121 4.22 -10.31 21.81
CA VAL A 121 3.33 -9.38 21.08
C VAL A 121 3.77 -9.24 19.63
N VAL A 122 2.84 -9.47 18.71
CA VAL A 122 3.06 -9.25 17.27
C VAL A 122 2.45 -7.92 16.84
N LEU A 123 3.30 -7.05 16.30
CA LEU A 123 2.92 -5.78 15.70
C LEU A 123 2.84 -5.94 14.18
N ALA A 124 1.64 -6.19 13.67
CA ALA A 124 1.37 -6.46 12.25
C ALA A 124 0.81 -5.23 11.50
N MET A 125 1.55 -4.11 11.53
CA MET A 125 1.13 -2.84 10.91
C MET A 125 2.33 -2.07 10.35
N ALA A 126 2.07 -1.09 9.48
CA ALA A 126 3.12 -0.29 8.85
C ALA A 126 3.98 0.44 9.92
N PRO A 127 5.32 0.52 9.75
CA PRO A 127 6.22 1.14 10.73
C PRO A 127 5.81 2.55 11.19
N PRO A 128 5.33 3.47 10.31
CA PRO A 128 4.90 4.81 10.73
C PRO A 128 3.73 4.80 11.72
N LEU A 129 2.87 3.79 11.69
CA LEU A 129 1.69 3.70 12.54
C LEU A 129 2.03 3.28 13.97
N LEU A 130 3.18 2.65 14.19
CA LEU A 130 3.65 2.24 15.53
C LEU A 130 3.91 3.42 16.46
N ARG A 131 4.08 4.63 15.90
CA ARG A 131 4.24 5.87 16.67
C ARG A 131 3.00 6.25 17.47
N GLN A 132 1.86 5.64 17.17
CA GLN A 132 0.61 5.84 17.91
C GLN A 132 0.56 5.04 19.22
N ILE A 133 1.49 4.09 19.40
CA ILE A 133 1.57 3.22 20.57
C ILE A 133 2.69 3.70 21.48
N THR A 134 2.39 3.89 22.76
CA THR A 134 3.41 4.16 23.77
C THR A 134 4.05 2.86 24.24
N PHE A 135 5.38 2.76 24.13
CA PHE A 135 6.15 1.60 24.60
C PHE A 135 6.85 1.93 25.92
N SER A 136 6.78 1.01 26.89
CA SER A 136 7.52 1.10 28.15
C SER A 136 8.21 -0.23 28.47
N PRO A 137 9.56 -0.33 28.44
CA PRO A 137 10.50 0.74 28.07
C PRO A 137 10.33 1.16 26.60
N SER A 138 10.91 2.30 26.24
CA SER A 138 10.92 2.77 24.85
C SER A 138 11.60 1.75 23.95
N LEU A 139 11.15 1.65 22.69
CA LEU A 139 11.82 0.83 21.68
C LEU A 139 13.28 1.30 21.47
N PRO A 140 14.17 0.41 21.00
CA PRO A 140 15.53 0.80 20.63
C PRO A 140 15.55 1.97 19.65
N THR A 141 16.55 2.85 19.77
CA THR A 141 16.65 4.10 18.99
C THR A 141 16.52 3.87 17.49
N SER A 142 17.17 2.84 16.93
CA SER A 142 17.09 2.53 15.50
C SER A 142 15.66 2.20 15.05
N ARG A 143 14.87 1.50 15.87
CA ARG A 143 13.47 1.20 15.58
C ARG A 143 12.60 2.45 15.66
N ASN A 144 12.82 3.30 16.66
CA ASN A 144 12.10 4.57 16.79
C ASN A 144 12.36 5.49 15.59
N GLN A 145 13.62 5.63 15.18
CA GLN A 145 13.97 6.43 14.00
C GLN A 145 13.38 5.86 12.72
N LEU A 146 13.44 4.54 12.52
CA LEU A 146 12.79 3.88 11.38
C LEU A 146 11.28 4.20 11.32
N ASN A 147 10.57 4.03 12.43
CA ASN A 147 9.14 4.32 12.51
C ASN A 147 8.86 5.81 12.25
N GLN A 148 9.74 6.72 12.66
CA GLN A 148 9.60 8.16 12.47
C GLN A 148 9.88 8.63 11.04
N GLU A 149 10.90 8.07 10.40
CA GLU A 149 11.42 8.54 9.12
C GLU A 149 10.74 7.89 7.91
N MET A 150 10.24 6.66 8.05
CA MET A 150 9.35 6.07 7.05
C MET A 150 8.01 6.82 7.01
N LYS A 151 7.38 6.86 5.84
CA LYS A 151 6.14 7.63 5.62
C LYS A 151 5.12 6.79 4.88
N MET A 152 3.85 6.98 5.23
CA MET A 152 2.74 6.53 4.40
C MET A 152 2.55 7.55 3.25
N PRO A 153 2.65 7.13 1.98
CA PRO A 153 2.40 7.99 0.83
C PRO A 153 0.92 8.32 0.66
N SER A 154 0.62 9.19 -0.31
CA SER A 154 -0.73 9.68 -0.55
C SER A 154 -1.37 8.94 -1.71
N ILE A 155 -2.49 8.25 -1.46
CA ILE A 155 -3.16 7.43 -2.48
C ILE A 155 -4.68 7.48 -2.39
N GLY A 156 -5.30 7.60 -3.55
CA GLY A 156 -6.73 7.46 -3.75
C GLY A 156 -7.08 6.47 -4.86
N LYS A 157 -8.30 5.98 -4.82
CA LYS A 157 -8.92 5.20 -5.89
C LYS A 157 -10.26 5.82 -6.24
N GLY A 158 -10.40 6.28 -7.48
CA GLY A 158 -11.66 6.75 -8.03
C GLY A 158 -12.17 5.72 -9.04
N ILE A 159 -13.37 5.20 -8.83
CA ILE A 159 -13.92 4.07 -9.59
C ILE A 159 -15.30 4.48 -10.12
N PRO A 160 -15.38 5.00 -11.36
CA PRO A 160 -16.65 5.11 -12.05
C PRO A 160 -17.18 3.71 -12.42
N ILE A 161 -18.47 3.51 -12.16
CA ILE A 161 -19.23 2.32 -12.49
C ILE A 161 -20.24 2.68 -13.58
N TYR A 162 -20.45 1.76 -14.51
CA TYR A 162 -21.26 1.91 -15.71
C TYR A 162 -22.16 0.69 -15.88
N THR A 163 -23.27 0.84 -16.61
CA THR A 163 -24.16 -0.28 -16.93
C THR A 163 -23.45 -1.41 -17.71
N THR A 164 -22.49 -1.06 -18.58
CA THR A 164 -21.70 -2.01 -19.36
C THR A 164 -20.24 -1.55 -19.46
N PRO A 165 -19.28 -2.46 -19.70
CA PRO A 165 -17.89 -2.09 -19.97
C PRO A 165 -17.73 -1.53 -21.39
N PHE A 166 -18.32 -0.35 -21.65
CA PHE A 166 -18.51 0.20 -22.98
C PHE A 166 -17.22 0.35 -23.80
N TRP A 167 -16.08 0.62 -23.15
CA TRP A 167 -14.77 0.75 -23.79
C TRP A 167 -14.34 -0.50 -24.57
N ARG A 168 -14.86 -1.68 -24.20
CA ARG A 168 -14.57 -2.93 -24.89
C ARG A 168 -15.16 -2.97 -26.30
N HIS A 169 -16.24 -2.22 -26.57
CA HIS A 169 -16.81 -2.10 -27.92
C HIS A 169 -15.85 -1.40 -28.89
N ASP A 170 -15.00 -0.52 -28.36
CA ASP A 170 -13.95 0.18 -29.10
C ASP A 170 -12.61 -0.58 -29.07
N ASN A 171 -12.62 -1.85 -28.65
CA ASN A 171 -11.44 -2.71 -28.51
C ASN A 171 -10.36 -2.12 -27.55
N LEU A 172 -10.79 -1.35 -26.54
CA LEU A 172 -9.92 -0.80 -25.50
C LEU A 172 -9.90 -1.69 -24.26
N SER A 173 -8.76 -1.71 -23.57
CA SER A 173 -8.56 -2.48 -22.32
C SER A 173 -8.90 -1.70 -21.04
N ALA A 174 -9.33 -0.44 -21.18
CA ALA A 174 -9.39 0.56 -20.10
C ALA A 174 -8.07 0.79 -19.33
N GLN A 175 -6.93 0.33 -19.86
CA GLN A 175 -5.62 0.65 -19.32
C GLN A 175 -5.15 2.00 -19.87
N VAL A 176 -4.90 2.94 -18.98
CA VAL A 176 -4.32 4.25 -19.30
C VAL A 176 -3.01 4.41 -18.54
N PHE A 177 -2.04 5.02 -19.21
CA PHE A 177 -0.80 5.53 -18.63
C PHE A 177 -0.63 6.96 -19.14
N SER A 178 -0.81 7.94 -18.25
CA SER A 178 -0.89 9.36 -18.61
C SER A 178 0.03 10.20 -17.74
N ASP A 179 0.56 11.29 -18.30
CA ASP A 179 1.30 12.33 -17.59
C ASP A 179 0.39 13.47 -17.11
N TYR A 180 -0.84 13.51 -17.63
CA TYR A 180 -1.83 14.56 -17.42
C TYR A 180 -2.97 14.10 -16.51
N GLY A 181 -3.60 15.06 -15.81
CA GLY A 181 -4.77 14.80 -14.97
C GLY A 181 -4.44 14.29 -13.57
N SER A 182 -5.48 14.02 -12.78
CA SER A 182 -5.38 13.41 -11.45
C SER A 182 -5.37 11.89 -11.50
N THR A 183 -6.12 11.30 -12.43
CA THR A 183 -6.11 9.85 -12.68
C THR A 183 -5.15 9.53 -13.81
N LYS A 184 -3.99 8.97 -13.47
CA LYS A 184 -2.90 8.72 -14.44
C LYS A 184 -2.69 7.26 -14.79
N VAL A 185 -3.19 6.36 -13.96
CA VAL A 185 -3.10 4.91 -14.18
C VAL A 185 -4.47 4.31 -13.97
N THR A 186 -5.00 3.61 -14.98
CA THR A 186 -6.30 2.95 -14.90
C THR A 186 -6.24 1.48 -15.28
N PHE A 187 -7.22 0.72 -14.80
CA PHE A 187 -7.40 -0.69 -15.13
C PHE A 187 -8.89 -1.02 -15.26
N ASP A 188 -9.23 -1.88 -16.22
CA ASP A 188 -10.54 -2.53 -16.25
C ASP A 188 -10.75 -3.31 -14.95
N SER A 189 -11.81 -2.96 -14.23
CA SER A 189 -12.21 -3.60 -12.98
C SER A 189 -13.59 -4.27 -13.05
N THR A 190 -14.11 -4.47 -14.25
CA THR A 190 -15.37 -5.19 -14.55
C THR A 190 -15.35 -6.60 -13.93
N PRO A 191 -16.45 -7.05 -13.30
CA PRO A 191 -16.59 -8.42 -12.84
C PRO A 191 -16.53 -9.43 -13.99
N GLU A 192 -16.20 -10.67 -13.67
CA GLU A 192 -16.05 -11.77 -14.65
C GLU A 192 -17.35 -12.04 -15.42
N ASP A 193 -18.50 -11.91 -14.77
CA ASP A 193 -19.81 -12.09 -15.39
C ASP A 193 -20.25 -10.88 -16.25
N THR A 194 -19.46 -9.81 -16.29
CA THR A 194 -19.72 -8.57 -17.04
C THR A 194 -21.05 -7.88 -16.70
N SER A 195 -21.60 -8.12 -15.50
CA SER A 195 -22.86 -7.54 -15.05
C SER A 195 -22.89 -6.01 -14.99
N PHE A 196 -21.72 -5.37 -14.89
CA PHE A 196 -21.52 -3.92 -15.01
C PHE A 196 -20.10 -3.62 -15.51
N GLY A 197 -19.84 -2.40 -15.98
CA GLY A 197 -18.49 -1.93 -16.26
C GLY A 197 -17.92 -1.17 -15.05
N ALA A 198 -16.66 -1.40 -14.68
CA ALA A 198 -15.97 -0.53 -13.73
C ALA A 198 -14.54 -0.25 -14.20
N ILE A 199 -14.09 1.00 -14.06
CA ILE A 199 -12.69 1.37 -14.32
C ILE A 199 -12.06 1.80 -12.99
N LEU A 200 -11.02 1.10 -12.55
CA LEU A 200 -10.22 1.56 -11.42
C LEU A 200 -9.25 2.62 -11.90
N GLY A 201 -9.22 3.79 -11.25
CA GLY A 201 -8.19 4.79 -11.45
C GLY A 201 -7.44 5.13 -10.16
N PHE A 202 -6.12 5.16 -10.26
CA PHE A 202 -5.25 5.57 -9.16
C PHE A 202 -5.02 7.08 -9.17
N ILE A 203 -5.17 7.70 -8.00
CA ILE A 203 -4.74 9.07 -7.70
C ILE A 203 -3.54 8.96 -6.76
N LEU A 204 -2.40 9.55 -7.15
CA LEU A 204 -1.09 9.18 -6.61
C LEU A 204 -0.33 10.43 -6.15
N GLY A 205 0.37 10.38 -5.02
CA GLY A 205 1.32 11.41 -4.61
C GLY A 205 0.72 12.81 -4.50
N ASP A 206 1.34 13.78 -5.16
CA ASP A 206 0.90 15.19 -5.13
C ASP A 206 -0.53 15.37 -5.66
N GLU A 207 -0.94 14.58 -6.65
CA GLU A 207 -2.29 14.64 -7.19
C GLU A 207 -3.33 14.27 -6.12
N MET A 208 -3.04 13.28 -5.27
CA MET A 208 -3.93 12.90 -4.16
C MET A 208 -3.95 13.99 -3.08
N ARG A 209 -2.79 14.52 -2.70
CA ARG A 209 -2.70 15.64 -1.74
C ARG A 209 -3.43 16.89 -2.20
N ALA A 210 -3.47 17.16 -3.51
CA ALA A 210 -4.24 18.26 -4.08
C ALA A 210 -5.74 17.97 -4.00
N LEU A 211 -6.14 16.75 -4.38
CA LEU A 211 -7.53 16.28 -4.29
C LEU A 211 -8.02 16.27 -2.83
N ASP A 212 -7.11 16.09 -1.87
CA ASP A 212 -7.50 16.02 -0.47
C ASP A 212 -8.15 17.30 0.08
N LYS A 213 -7.89 18.42 -0.59
CA LYS A 213 -8.39 19.76 -0.23
C LYS A 213 -9.77 20.06 -0.81
N LEU A 214 -10.31 19.14 -1.60
CA LEU A 214 -11.57 19.31 -2.32
C LEU A 214 -12.72 18.59 -1.62
N THR A 215 -13.94 19.02 -1.89
CA THR A 215 -15.15 18.28 -1.51
C THR A 215 -15.29 17.01 -2.35
N PRO A 216 -16.02 15.97 -1.88
CA PRO A 216 -16.24 14.76 -2.66
C PRO A 216 -16.80 15.02 -4.07
N ALA A 217 -17.77 15.94 -4.21
CA ALA A 217 -18.34 16.29 -5.51
C ALA A 217 -17.31 16.94 -6.47
N GLN A 218 -16.45 17.82 -5.96
CA GLN A 218 -15.36 18.41 -6.74
C GLN A 218 -14.30 17.37 -7.13
N CYS A 219 -14.05 16.39 -6.27
CA CYS A 219 -13.18 15.27 -6.59
C CYS A 219 -13.77 14.45 -7.75
N GLU A 220 -15.04 14.06 -7.63
CA GLU A 220 -15.74 13.29 -8.66
C GLU A 220 -15.73 14.00 -10.01
N GLU A 221 -16.14 15.28 -10.06
CA GLU A 221 -16.12 16.09 -11.29
C GLU A 221 -14.72 16.09 -11.94
N LYS A 222 -13.68 16.33 -11.12
CA LYS A 222 -12.30 16.38 -11.59
C LYS A 222 -11.82 15.04 -12.15
N LEU A 223 -12.16 13.94 -11.49
CA LEU A 223 -11.76 12.60 -11.92
C LEU A 223 -12.56 12.16 -13.16
N LEU A 224 -13.85 12.45 -13.24
CA LEU A 224 -14.67 12.18 -14.43
C LEU A 224 -14.22 12.97 -15.65
N ALA A 225 -13.67 14.17 -15.46
CA ALA A 225 -13.05 14.92 -16.56
C ALA A 225 -11.83 14.19 -17.16
N ASP A 226 -11.06 13.46 -16.35
CA ASP A 226 -9.96 12.62 -16.83
C ASP A 226 -10.50 11.38 -17.57
N TYR A 227 -11.50 10.70 -17.02
CA TYR A 227 -12.14 9.57 -17.69
C TYR A 227 -12.77 9.95 -19.03
N LYS A 228 -13.45 11.10 -19.10
CA LYS A 228 -13.97 11.68 -20.34
C LYS A 228 -12.86 11.94 -21.36
N ARG A 229 -11.71 12.43 -20.93
CA ARG A 229 -10.56 12.64 -21.81
C ARG A 229 -10.07 11.34 -22.42
N TYR A 230 -10.06 10.24 -21.66
CA TYR A 230 -9.54 8.96 -22.12
C TYR A 230 -10.55 8.14 -22.93
N PHE A 231 -11.83 8.17 -22.56
CA PHE A 231 -12.85 7.26 -23.09
C PHE A 231 -14.05 7.98 -23.74
N GLY A 232 -13.97 9.31 -23.92
CA GLY A 232 -15.00 10.12 -24.56
C GLY A 232 -16.23 10.37 -23.69
N ASP A 233 -17.29 10.90 -24.31
CA ASP A 233 -18.52 11.30 -23.60
C ASP A 233 -19.24 10.13 -22.91
N SER A 234 -19.09 8.90 -23.40
CA SER A 234 -19.64 7.71 -22.74
C SER A 234 -19.13 7.54 -21.30
N ALA A 235 -17.92 8.03 -21.00
CA ALA A 235 -17.32 7.94 -19.68
C ALA A 235 -18.02 8.82 -18.63
N THR A 236 -18.88 9.76 -19.03
CA THR A 236 -19.67 10.58 -18.09
C THR A 236 -20.99 9.94 -17.71
N ASN A 237 -21.40 8.85 -18.36
CA ASN A 237 -22.66 8.15 -18.09
C ASN A 237 -22.49 7.16 -16.93
N VAL A 238 -21.98 7.63 -15.79
CA VAL A 238 -21.76 6.82 -14.60
C VAL A 238 -23.07 6.49 -13.90
N THR A 239 -23.22 5.24 -13.48
CA THR A 239 -24.32 4.81 -12.60
C THR A 239 -23.97 5.06 -11.14
N GLU A 240 -22.69 4.95 -10.79
CA GLU A 240 -22.16 5.19 -9.45
C GLU A 240 -20.68 5.60 -9.55
N PHE A 241 -20.22 6.39 -8.58
CA PHE A 241 -18.81 6.74 -8.45
C PHE A 241 -18.32 6.45 -7.04
N VAL A 242 -17.31 5.57 -6.92
CA VAL A 242 -16.70 5.23 -5.63
C VAL A 242 -15.35 5.93 -5.51
N LEU A 243 -15.17 6.69 -4.42
CA LEU A 243 -13.91 7.36 -4.11
C LEU A 243 -13.40 6.92 -2.74
N GLN A 244 -12.27 6.22 -2.71
CA GLN A 244 -11.54 5.91 -1.48
C GLN A 244 -10.28 6.77 -1.37
N ARG A 245 -10.12 7.47 -0.24
CA ARG A 245 -8.97 8.35 0.07
C ARG A 245 -8.24 7.79 1.28
N TRP A 246 -7.17 7.04 1.05
CA TRP A 246 -6.45 6.34 2.13
C TRP A 246 -5.75 7.29 3.10
N ASP A 247 -5.41 8.50 2.65
CA ASP A 247 -4.87 9.59 3.45
C ASP A 247 -5.77 9.98 4.63
N LEU A 248 -7.09 9.78 4.47
CA LEU A 248 -8.10 10.09 5.49
C LEU A 248 -8.46 8.89 6.37
N GLU A 249 -7.94 7.70 6.08
CA GLU A 249 -8.20 6.50 6.89
C GLU A 249 -7.39 6.55 8.19
N GLU A 250 -8.08 6.60 9.33
CA GLU A 250 -7.48 6.76 10.67
C GLU A 250 -6.35 5.74 10.94
N TRP A 251 -6.53 4.50 10.48
CA TRP A 251 -5.64 3.37 10.79
C TRP A 251 -4.71 2.97 9.65
N SER A 252 -4.76 3.67 8.51
CA SER A 252 -3.81 3.48 7.40
C SER A 252 -3.00 4.74 7.12
N ARG A 253 -3.64 5.92 7.18
CA ARG A 253 -3.03 7.26 7.07
C ARG A 253 -2.24 7.46 5.78
N GLY A 254 -2.70 6.85 4.70
CA GLY A 254 -2.02 6.78 3.41
C GLY A 254 -1.78 5.34 2.95
N GLY A 255 -0.96 5.18 1.92
CA GLY A 255 -0.68 3.90 1.28
C GLY A 255 0.07 4.05 -0.06
N PRO A 256 0.26 2.97 -0.82
CA PRO A 256 -0.15 1.60 -0.53
C PRO A 256 0.80 0.87 0.42
N VAL A 257 2.00 1.41 0.65
CA VAL A 257 3.06 0.83 1.48
C VAL A 257 3.85 1.97 2.13
N ALA A 258 4.39 1.77 3.33
CA ALA A 258 5.31 2.76 3.88
C ALA A 258 6.60 2.84 3.05
N VAL A 259 7.04 4.05 2.71
CA VAL A 259 8.24 4.30 1.89
C VAL A 259 9.33 4.97 2.71
N ALA A 260 10.57 4.85 2.22
CA ALA A 260 11.74 5.39 2.89
C ALA A 260 12.44 6.50 2.08
N PRO A 261 12.66 7.69 2.66
CA PRO A 261 13.54 8.70 2.08
C PRO A 261 15.01 8.25 2.13
N PRO A 262 15.94 9.00 1.49
CA PRO A 262 17.37 8.71 1.57
C PRO A 262 17.87 8.52 3.01
N ASN A 263 18.90 7.68 3.18
CA ASN A 263 19.60 7.37 4.44
C ASN A 263 18.85 6.48 5.44
N VAL A 264 17.52 6.37 5.39
CA VAL A 264 16.76 5.57 6.37
C VAL A 264 17.15 4.09 6.31
N LEU A 265 17.21 3.49 5.11
CA LEU A 265 17.53 2.07 4.98
C LEU A 265 18.94 1.73 5.43
N THR A 266 19.92 2.58 5.12
CA THR A 266 21.32 2.32 5.50
C THR A 266 21.56 2.50 7.00
N GLN A 267 20.86 3.45 7.63
CA GLN A 267 21.04 3.72 9.07
C GLN A 267 20.17 2.83 9.96
N HIS A 268 18.95 2.50 9.52
CA HIS A 268 17.92 1.90 10.36
C HIS A 268 17.23 0.68 9.74
N GLY A 269 17.57 0.30 8.50
CA GLY A 269 16.89 -0.79 7.79
C GLY A 269 16.94 -2.15 8.47
N SER A 270 18.00 -2.45 9.24
CA SER A 270 18.08 -3.68 10.03
C SER A 270 17.01 -3.76 11.13
N ALA A 271 16.55 -2.61 11.63
CA ALA A 271 15.50 -2.54 12.64
C ALA A 271 14.11 -2.89 12.08
N LEU A 272 13.95 -2.98 10.75
CA LEU A 272 12.66 -3.26 10.12
C LEU A 272 12.09 -4.63 10.52
N ARG A 273 12.96 -5.62 10.75
CA ARG A 273 12.58 -7.01 11.11
C ARG A 273 13.10 -7.45 12.47
N ALA A 274 14.08 -6.72 13.03
CA ALA A 274 14.69 -7.10 14.28
C ALA A 274 13.65 -7.16 15.41
N LYS A 275 13.55 -8.30 16.07
CA LYS A 275 12.72 -8.47 17.27
C LYS A 275 13.28 -7.63 18.42
N VAL A 276 12.39 -7.21 19.32
CA VAL A 276 12.74 -6.48 20.53
C VAL A 276 12.14 -7.24 21.70
N ASP A 277 12.91 -8.18 22.27
CA ASP A 277 12.62 -8.74 23.60
C ASP A 277 11.19 -9.27 23.77
N GLY A 278 10.74 -10.09 22.82
CA GLY A 278 9.38 -10.64 22.76
C GLY A 278 8.32 -9.74 22.10
N LEU A 279 8.77 -8.62 21.51
CA LEU A 279 8.03 -7.90 20.49
C LEU A 279 8.51 -8.36 19.10
N HIS A 280 7.57 -8.84 18.31
CA HIS A 280 7.78 -9.23 16.92
C HIS A 280 7.12 -8.23 15.98
N PHE A 281 7.73 -7.99 14.83
CA PHE A 281 7.20 -7.07 13.82
C PHE A 281 6.86 -7.84 12.57
N ALA A 282 5.57 -7.87 12.23
CA ALA A 282 5.04 -8.36 10.97
C ALA A 282 4.55 -7.19 10.13
N GLY A 283 3.74 -7.45 9.10
CA GLY A 283 3.31 -6.45 8.14
C GLY A 283 4.18 -6.48 6.89
N THR A 284 3.60 -6.05 5.77
CA THR A 284 4.17 -6.28 4.44
C THR A 284 5.56 -5.65 4.26
N GLU A 285 5.84 -4.53 4.93
CA GLU A 285 7.16 -3.88 4.95
C GLU A 285 8.26 -4.80 5.49
N THR A 286 7.89 -5.75 6.35
CA THR A 286 8.84 -6.66 6.98
C THR A 286 9.19 -7.87 6.10
N SER A 287 8.52 -8.06 4.96
CA SER A 287 8.76 -9.19 4.06
C SER A 287 9.99 -8.96 3.16
N PRO A 288 10.84 -9.98 2.93
CA PRO A 288 11.93 -9.91 1.95
C PRO A 288 11.45 -10.02 0.50
N TYR A 289 10.27 -10.61 0.28
CA TYR A 289 9.64 -10.74 -1.04
C TYR A 289 8.27 -10.07 -1.05
N TRP A 290 7.91 -9.45 -2.17
CA TRP A 290 6.65 -8.76 -2.36
C TRP A 290 6.31 -7.77 -1.24
N THR A 291 7.34 -7.07 -0.75
CA THR A 291 7.20 -5.95 0.19
C THR A 291 6.16 -4.97 -0.34
N GLY A 292 5.20 -4.55 0.47
CA GLY A 292 4.11 -3.65 0.06
C GLY A 292 2.87 -4.32 -0.54
N TYR A 293 2.92 -5.63 -0.80
CA TYR A 293 1.80 -6.39 -1.36
C TYR A 293 1.17 -7.35 -0.33
N MET A 294 0.00 -7.90 -0.67
CA MET A 294 -0.69 -8.89 0.17
C MET A 294 0.16 -10.15 0.38
N ASP A 295 0.90 -10.59 -0.64
CA ASP A 295 1.81 -11.75 -0.53
C ASP A 295 2.90 -11.49 0.52
N GLY A 296 3.49 -10.29 0.53
CA GLY A 296 4.43 -9.88 1.58
C GLY A 296 3.78 -9.82 2.96
N ALA A 297 2.52 -9.40 3.07
CA ALA A 297 1.80 -9.40 4.34
C ALA A 297 1.65 -10.84 4.89
N ILE A 298 1.23 -11.79 4.04
CA ILE A 298 1.08 -13.20 4.41
C ILE A 298 2.43 -13.80 4.83
N ARG A 299 3.46 -13.67 3.97
CA ARG A 299 4.82 -14.17 4.25
C ARG A 299 5.39 -13.60 5.56
N SER A 300 5.13 -12.33 5.84
CA SER A 300 5.57 -11.71 7.09
C SER A 300 4.90 -12.32 8.32
N GLY A 301 3.60 -12.62 8.23
CA GLY A 301 2.84 -13.26 9.30
C GLY A 301 3.32 -14.69 9.56
N GLU A 302 3.53 -15.47 8.50
CA GLU A 302 4.07 -16.84 8.59
C GLU A 302 5.47 -16.86 9.20
N ARG A 303 6.35 -15.93 8.78
CA ARG A 303 7.68 -15.78 9.37
C ARG A 303 7.60 -15.54 10.87
N VAL A 304 6.79 -14.56 11.31
CA VAL A 304 6.68 -14.25 12.75
C VAL A 304 6.04 -15.39 13.54
N ALA A 305 5.03 -16.07 12.97
CA ALA A 305 4.46 -17.25 13.61
C ALA A 305 5.53 -18.33 13.84
N LYS A 306 6.40 -18.56 12.86
CA LYS A 306 7.53 -19.48 13.00
C LYS A 306 8.53 -19.03 14.07
N GLU A 307 8.88 -17.74 14.12
CA GLU A 307 9.77 -17.19 15.16
C GLU A 307 9.26 -17.44 16.58
N ILE A 308 7.93 -17.41 16.77
CA ILE A 308 7.30 -17.65 18.08
C ILE A 308 7.22 -19.14 18.38
N LEU A 309 6.96 -19.99 17.40
CA LEU A 309 6.83 -21.45 17.59
C LEU A 309 8.18 -22.16 17.81
N GLU A 310 9.28 -21.58 17.33
CA GLU A 310 10.64 -22.13 17.50
C GLU A 310 11.30 -21.73 18.83
N HIS A 311 10.59 -20.96 19.67
CA HIS A 311 11.03 -20.47 20.97
C HIS A 311 10.29 -21.18 22.12
#